data_AF-A0A9X2I7Q3-F1
#
_entry.id   AF-A0A9X2I7Q3-F1
#
_cell.length_a   1.000
_cell.length_b   1.000
_cell.length_c   1.000
_cell.angle_alpha   90.00
_cell.angle_beta   90.00
_cell.angle_gamma   90.00
#
_symmetry.space_group_name_H-M   'P 1'
#
loop_
_entity.id
_entity.type
_entity.pdbx_description
1 polymer ?
#
loop_
_entity_poly.entity_id
_entity_poly.type
_entity_poly.pdbx_seq_one_letter_code
_entity_poly.pdbx_strand_id
1 'polypeptide(L)'
;MDIATQAIDLLNNWIKKDKVLLIAKIEFWLLKYYHPYREIIMLKSIENGEECFKLPDEIKPKPEERFLDLYLEFEKLCSLHRFENYFEQELSHYREIVQSREELKKWLLKNEKYGEDILGSFNLDYLDYDKQVNHLNIFVPSSKKLEIFVKRSEFANTVKFLEIFEYLYWEKELHKN
;
A
#
# COMPACT_ATOMS: atom_id res chain seq x y z
N MET A 1 -10.63 8.34 -27.13
CA MET A 1 -10.84 8.07 -25.69
C MET A 1 -9.52 8.40 -25.01
N ASP A 2 -9.54 9.29 -24.02
CA ASP A 2 -8.33 9.68 -23.30
C ASP A 2 -7.68 8.47 -22.57
N ILE A 3 -6.35 8.48 -22.42
CA ILE A 3 -5.58 7.35 -21.89
C ILE A 3 -5.89 7.05 -20.42
N ALA A 4 -6.20 8.09 -19.62
CA ALA A 4 -6.60 7.91 -18.22
C ALA A 4 -7.95 7.20 -18.14
N THR A 5 -8.88 7.55 -19.04
CA THR A 5 -10.18 6.86 -19.16
C THR A 5 -10.00 5.39 -19.53
N GLN A 6 -9.14 5.09 -20.51
CA GLN A 6 -8.84 3.71 -20.91
C GLN A 6 -8.20 2.89 -19.77
N ALA A 7 -7.33 3.50 -18.97
CA ALA A 7 -6.69 2.84 -17.83
C ALA A 7 -7.70 2.47 -16.74
N ILE A 8 -8.62 3.38 -16.43
CA ILE A 8 -9.72 3.18 -15.48
C ILE A 8 -10.70 2.12 -15.99
N ASP A 9 -11.06 2.15 -17.28
CA ASP A 9 -11.98 1.17 -17.87
C ASP A 9 -11.41 -0.25 -17.88
N LEU A 10 -10.12 -0.40 -18.17
CA LEU A 10 -9.44 -1.70 -18.06
C LEU A 10 -9.50 -2.24 -16.64
N LEU A 11 -9.21 -1.39 -15.65
CA LEU A 11 -9.28 -1.76 -14.24
C LEU A 11 -10.70 -2.15 -13.82
N ASN A 12 -11.71 -1.39 -14.21
CA ASN A 12 -13.11 -1.71 -13.96
C ASN A 12 -13.52 -3.06 -14.56
N ASN A 13 -13.06 -3.37 -15.77
CA ASN A 13 -13.32 -4.66 -16.41
C ASN A 13 -12.65 -5.82 -15.64
N TRP A 14 -11.46 -5.59 -15.10
CA TRP A 14 -10.81 -6.56 -14.23
C TRP A 14 -11.55 -6.76 -12.92
N ILE A 15 -11.98 -5.70 -12.24
CA ILE A 15 -12.72 -5.79 -10.97
C ILE A 15 -14.06 -6.51 -11.17
N LYS A 16 -14.76 -6.23 -12.28
CA LYS A 16 -16.02 -6.91 -12.63
C LYS A 16 -15.84 -8.41 -12.84
N LYS A 17 -14.71 -8.81 -13.44
CA LYS A 17 -14.40 -10.22 -13.72
C LYS A 17 -13.86 -10.93 -12.48
N ASP A 18 -12.89 -10.30 -11.83
CA ASP A 18 -12.14 -10.80 -10.70
C ASP A 18 -12.34 -9.82 -9.55
N LYS A 19 -13.15 -10.20 -8.55
CA LYS A 19 -13.43 -9.35 -7.38
C LYS A 19 -12.16 -9.01 -6.57
N VAL A 20 -11.14 -9.86 -6.64
CA VAL A 20 -9.86 -9.69 -5.94
C VAL A 20 -8.73 -9.79 -6.95
N LEU A 21 -7.92 -8.75 -7.02
CA LEU A 21 -6.76 -8.65 -7.90
C LEU A 21 -5.52 -9.27 -7.23
N LEU A 22 -4.61 -9.77 -8.07
CA LEU A 22 -3.27 -10.19 -7.64
C LEU A 22 -2.31 -9.01 -7.73
N ILE A 23 -1.28 -8.96 -6.88
CA ILE A 23 -0.27 -7.89 -6.95
C ILE A 23 0.41 -7.85 -8.31
N ALA A 24 0.76 -9.00 -8.89
CA ALA A 24 1.36 -9.05 -10.23
C ALA A 24 0.50 -8.38 -11.32
N LYS A 25 -0.83 -8.40 -11.16
CA LYS A 25 -1.77 -7.76 -12.10
C LYS A 25 -1.78 -6.24 -11.92
N ILE A 26 -1.61 -5.76 -10.69
CA ILE A 26 -1.43 -4.34 -10.36
C ILE A 26 -0.07 -3.84 -10.86
N GLU A 27 1.01 -4.58 -10.64
CA GLU A 27 2.33 -4.26 -11.16
C GLU A 27 2.33 -4.15 -12.69
N PHE A 28 1.66 -5.09 -13.38
CA PHE A 28 1.49 -5.00 -14.83
C PHE A 28 0.73 -3.73 -15.25
N TRP A 29 -0.30 -3.33 -14.51
CA TRP A 29 -1.03 -2.10 -14.78
C TRP A 29 -0.15 -0.86 -14.61
N LEU A 30 0.63 -0.79 -13.52
CA LEU A 30 1.60 0.29 -13.29
C LEU A 30 2.61 0.39 -14.44
N LEU A 31 3.21 -0.74 -14.84
CA LEU A 31 4.15 -0.80 -15.95
C LEU A 31 3.52 -0.32 -17.27
N LYS A 32 2.28 -0.77 -17.55
CA LYS A 32 1.56 -0.41 -18.77
C LYS A 32 1.28 1.09 -18.87
N TYR A 33 0.97 1.73 -17.74
CA TYR A 33 0.56 3.14 -17.69
C TYR A 33 1.62 4.10 -17.13
N TYR A 34 2.86 3.63 -16.97
CA TYR A 34 3.98 4.43 -16.48
C TYR A 34 4.23 5.70 -17.32
N HIS A 35 4.29 5.58 -18.65
CA HIS A 35 4.52 6.73 -19.53
C HIS A 35 3.39 7.78 -19.43
N PRO A 36 2.10 7.40 -19.58
CA PRO A 36 0.98 8.31 -19.34
C PRO A 36 1.02 9.00 -17.97
N TYR A 37 1.34 8.27 -16.91
CA TYR A 37 1.51 8.85 -15.57
C TYR A 37 2.57 9.95 -15.54
N ARG A 38 3.74 9.68 -16.11
CA ARG A 38 4.86 10.64 -16.17
C ARG A 38 4.50 11.91 -16.95
N GLU A 39 3.77 11.77 -18.07
CA GLU A 39 3.32 12.90 -18.88
C GLU A 39 2.34 13.80 -18.13
N ILE A 40 1.33 13.21 -17.48
CA ILE A 40 0.33 13.97 -16.71
C ILE A 40 0.98 14.72 -15.54
N ILE A 41 1.86 14.07 -14.77
CA ILE A 41 2.59 14.72 -13.68
C ILE A 41 3.46 15.87 -14.19
N MET A 42 4.16 15.68 -15.31
CA MET A 42 5.00 16.72 -15.91
C MET A 42 4.16 17.94 -16.33
N LEU A 43 3.04 17.73 -17.00
CA LEU A 43 2.14 18.82 -17.41
C LEU A 43 1.59 19.58 -16.18
N LYS A 44 1.12 18.86 -15.15
CA LYS A 44 0.66 19.50 -13.91
C LYS A 44 1.75 20.32 -13.20
N SER A 45 2.99 19.85 -13.21
CA SER A 45 4.12 20.57 -12.60
C SER A 45 4.45 21.89 -13.32
N ILE A 46 4.14 21.98 -14.62
CA ILE A 46 4.31 23.19 -15.44
C ILE A 46 3.13 24.16 -15.22
N GLU A 47 1.93 23.63 -14.97
CA GLU A 47 0.70 24.43 -14.76
C GLU A 47 0.61 25.06 -13.35
N ASN A 48 1.30 24.52 -12.34
CA ASN A 48 1.25 24.97 -10.95
C ASN A 48 1.95 26.33 -10.65
N GLY A 49 2.01 27.24 -11.63
CA GLY A 49 2.44 28.63 -11.44
C GLY A 49 1.40 29.55 -10.77
N GLU A 50 0.15 29.09 -10.62
CA GLU A 50 -0.91 29.81 -9.89
C GLU A 50 -1.72 28.82 -9.03
N GLU A 51 -1.56 28.90 -7.70
CA GLU A 51 -2.39 28.16 -6.74
C GLU A 51 -3.84 28.66 -6.80
N CYS A 52 -4.76 27.79 -7.17
CA CYS A 52 -6.19 28.00 -6.94
C CYS A 52 -6.69 26.93 -5.96
N PHE A 53 -6.82 27.31 -4.70
CA PHE A 53 -7.52 26.56 -3.67
C PHE A 53 -8.99 26.34 -4.12
N LYS A 54 -9.37 25.10 -4.41
CA LYS A 54 -10.77 24.70 -4.60
C LYS A 54 -11.19 23.78 -3.47
N LEU A 55 -12.36 24.07 -2.91
CA LEU A 55 -12.96 23.31 -1.81
C LEU A 55 -13.40 21.90 -2.28
N PRO A 56 -13.42 20.90 -1.38
CA PRO A 56 -13.21 19.49 -1.76
C PRO A 56 -14.43 18.73 -2.30
N ASP A 57 -15.67 19.17 -2.06
CA ASP A 57 -16.82 18.24 -2.08
C ASP A 57 -17.80 18.37 -3.28
N GLU A 58 -17.66 19.37 -4.16
CA GLU A 58 -18.67 19.61 -5.22
C GLU A 58 -18.18 19.31 -6.66
N ILE A 59 -16.89 19.12 -6.88
CA ILE A 59 -16.33 18.83 -8.20
C ILE A 59 -16.05 17.33 -8.29
N LYS A 60 -16.81 16.61 -9.13
CA LYS A 60 -16.46 15.23 -9.47
C LYS A 60 -15.03 15.23 -10.03
N PRO A 61 -14.12 14.44 -9.47
CA PRO A 61 -12.73 14.44 -9.93
C PRO A 61 -12.66 14.02 -11.39
N LYS A 62 -11.81 14.70 -12.13
CA LYS A 62 -11.62 14.44 -13.56
C LYS A 62 -10.97 13.05 -13.75
N PRO A 63 -11.13 12.40 -14.92
CA PRO A 63 -10.51 11.10 -15.18
C PRO A 63 -9.00 11.06 -14.90
N GLU A 64 -8.28 12.16 -15.16
CA GLU A 64 -6.85 12.28 -14.93
C GLU A 64 -6.51 12.29 -13.43
N GLU A 65 -7.28 13.01 -12.62
CA GLU A 65 -7.11 13.01 -11.15
C GLU A 65 -7.35 11.62 -10.57
N ARG A 66 -8.41 10.95 -11.04
CA ARG A 66 -8.73 9.57 -10.63
C ARG A 66 -7.63 8.59 -11.02
N PHE A 67 -7.08 8.74 -12.21
CA PHE A 67 -5.98 7.91 -12.70
C PHE A 67 -4.71 8.13 -11.89
N LEU A 68 -4.36 9.38 -11.55
CA LEU A 68 -3.18 9.68 -10.74
C LEU A 68 -3.31 9.09 -9.33
N ASP A 69 -4.44 9.29 -8.66
CA ASP A 69 -4.68 8.72 -7.33
C ASP A 69 -4.56 7.19 -7.38
N LEU A 70 -5.20 6.55 -8.38
CA LEU A 70 -5.08 5.09 -8.57
C LEU A 70 -3.64 4.65 -8.75
N TYR A 71 -2.88 5.36 -9.58
CA TYR A 71 -1.50 5.04 -9.86
C TYR A 71 -0.64 5.12 -8.59
N LEU A 72 -0.80 6.20 -7.81
CA LEU A 72 -0.06 6.40 -6.56
C LEU A 72 -0.41 5.36 -5.50
N GLU A 73 -1.70 5.04 -5.33
CA GLU A 73 -2.11 4.02 -4.36
C GLU A 73 -1.63 2.62 -4.75
N PHE A 74 -1.64 2.30 -6.05
CA PHE A 74 -1.05 1.05 -6.55
C PHE A 74 0.47 1.01 -6.39
N GLU A 75 1.15 2.12 -6.64
CA GLU A 75 2.60 2.23 -6.43
C GLU A 75 2.97 2.03 -4.96
N LYS A 76 2.21 2.65 -4.04
CA LYS A 76 2.36 2.48 -2.59
C LYS A 76 2.16 1.03 -2.18
N LEU A 77 1.07 0.40 -2.62
CA LEU A 77 0.79 -1.01 -2.33
C LEU A 77 1.88 -1.96 -2.85
N CYS A 78 2.32 -1.79 -4.09
CA CYS A 78 3.41 -2.60 -4.65
C CYS A 78 4.74 -2.33 -3.94
N SER A 79 4.98 -1.11 -3.46
CA SER A 79 6.15 -0.77 -2.65
C SER A 79 6.16 -1.53 -1.33
N LEU A 80 5.01 -1.67 -0.68
CA LEU A 80 4.85 -2.47 0.52
C LEU A 80 5.08 -3.96 0.23
N HIS A 81 4.51 -4.48 -0.87
CA HIS A 81 4.67 -5.88 -1.25
C HIS A 81 6.14 -6.27 -1.49
N ARG A 82 6.99 -5.34 -1.95
CA ARG A 82 8.43 -5.60 -2.12
C ARG A 82 9.17 -5.96 -0.83
N PHE A 83 8.62 -5.62 0.34
CA PHE A 83 9.20 -6.00 1.62
C PHE A 83 8.87 -7.44 2.04
N GLU A 84 7.99 -8.16 1.35
CA GLU A 84 7.62 -9.53 1.72
C GLU A 84 8.83 -10.46 1.86
N ASN A 85 9.76 -10.41 0.91
CA ASN A 85 10.98 -11.22 0.96
C ASN A 85 11.91 -10.79 2.10
N TYR A 86 11.98 -9.49 2.39
CA TYR A 86 12.75 -9.00 3.53
C TYR A 86 12.16 -9.53 4.84
N PHE A 87 10.84 -9.47 5.00
CA PHE A 87 10.17 -9.95 6.20
C PHE A 87 10.19 -11.47 6.34
N GLU A 88 10.17 -12.23 5.25
CA GLU A 88 10.40 -13.68 5.30
C GLU A 88 11.76 -14.02 5.93
N GLN A 89 12.80 -13.28 5.54
CA GLN A 89 14.15 -13.45 6.08
C GLN A 89 14.21 -13.05 7.56
N GLU A 90 13.64 -11.89 7.93
CA GLU A 90 13.62 -11.43 9.31
C GLU A 90 12.79 -12.34 10.24
N LEU A 91 11.67 -12.90 9.75
CA LEU A 91 10.87 -13.88 10.49
C LEU A 91 11.63 -15.20 10.69
N SER A 92 12.46 -15.59 9.73
CA SER A 92 13.34 -16.75 9.87
C SER A 92 14.42 -16.52 10.92
N HIS A 93 15.09 -15.37 10.86
CA HIS A 93 16.06 -14.97 11.88
C HIS A 93 15.43 -14.87 13.27
N TYR A 94 14.25 -14.27 13.39
CA TYR A 94 13.49 -14.17 14.64
C TYR A 94 13.29 -15.54 15.30
N ARG A 95 12.94 -16.58 14.53
CA ARG A 95 12.73 -17.93 15.06
C ARG A 95 13.98 -18.53 15.70
N GLU A 96 15.16 -18.17 15.21
CA GLU A 96 16.44 -18.64 15.74
C GLU A 96 16.81 -17.93 17.05
N ILE A 97 16.43 -16.67 17.20
CA ILE A 97 16.83 -15.82 18.32
C ILE A 97 15.76 -15.65 19.41
N VAL A 98 14.55 -16.20 19.23
CA VAL A 98 13.37 -15.93 20.09
C VAL A 98 13.58 -16.23 21.58
N GLN A 99 14.52 -17.11 21.93
CA GLN A 99 14.83 -17.44 23.32
C GLN A 99 15.84 -16.48 23.97
N SER A 100 16.52 -15.63 23.18
CA SER A 100 17.52 -14.67 23.66
C SER A 100 16.94 -13.27 23.70
N ARG A 101 16.70 -12.75 24.91
CA ARG A 101 16.19 -11.38 25.11
C ARG A 101 17.12 -10.32 24.51
N GLU A 102 18.43 -10.50 24.63
CA GLU A 102 19.42 -9.55 24.10
C GLU A 102 19.41 -9.51 22.57
N GLU A 103 19.36 -10.68 21.92
CA GLU A 103 19.31 -10.75 20.46
C GLU A 103 17.96 -10.25 19.94
N LEU A 104 16.85 -10.54 20.63
CA LEU A 104 15.54 -9.95 20.32
C LEU A 104 15.54 -8.43 20.37
N LYS A 105 16.20 -7.83 21.38
CA LYS A 105 16.33 -6.37 21.47
C LYS A 105 17.11 -5.80 20.29
N LYS A 106 18.22 -6.44 19.90
CA LYS A 106 19.01 -6.01 18.73
C LYS A 106 18.20 -6.13 17.43
N TRP A 107 17.47 -7.23 17.27
CA TRP A 107 16.58 -7.44 16.13
C TRP A 107 15.49 -6.37 16.06
N LEU A 108 14.87 -6.05 17.20
CA LEU A 108 13.83 -5.03 17.29
C LEU A 108 14.35 -3.66 16.88
N LEU A 109 15.49 -3.22 17.42
CA LEU A 109 16.10 -1.92 17.10
C LEU A 109 16.55 -1.82 15.64
N LYS A 110 17.08 -2.90 15.05
CA LYS A 110 17.40 -2.97 13.62
C LYS A 110 16.17 -2.71 12.75
N ASN A 111 15.03 -3.25 13.18
CA ASN A 111 13.79 -3.28 12.43
C ASN A 111 12.86 -2.10 12.75
N GLU A 112 13.20 -1.24 13.71
CA GLU A 112 12.35 -0.17 14.22
C GLU A 112 11.82 0.75 13.11
N LYS A 113 12.71 1.27 12.27
CA LYS A 113 12.34 2.13 11.14
C LYS A 113 11.28 1.48 10.24
N TYR A 114 11.48 0.21 9.87
CA TYR A 114 10.57 -0.50 8.98
C TYR A 114 9.26 -0.84 9.70
N GLY A 115 9.35 -1.26 10.97
CA GLY A 115 8.21 -1.52 11.82
C GLY A 115 7.31 -0.30 11.93
N GLU A 116 7.82 0.86 12.33
CA GLU A 116 7.02 2.07 12.49
C GLU A 116 6.44 2.61 11.18
N ASP A 117 7.28 2.76 10.15
CA ASP A 117 6.85 3.31 8.85
C ASP A 117 5.77 2.42 8.19
N ILE A 118 5.95 1.09 8.24
CA ILE A 118 5.04 0.13 7.61
C ILE A 118 3.82 -0.15 8.49
N LEU A 119 3.96 -0.19 9.82
CA LEU A 119 2.82 -0.39 10.72
C LEU A 119 1.81 0.76 10.57
N GLY A 120 2.30 2.01 10.56
CA GLY A 120 1.45 3.19 10.39
C GLY A 120 0.69 3.18 9.06
N SER A 121 1.40 2.98 7.95
CA SER A 121 0.77 2.93 6.62
C SER A 121 -0.12 1.69 6.46
N PHE A 122 0.38 0.50 6.74
CA PHE A 122 -0.33 -0.74 6.44
C PHE A 122 -1.61 -0.93 7.27
N ASN A 123 -1.56 -0.64 8.58
CA ASN A 123 -2.73 -0.82 9.44
C ASN A 123 -3.84 0.19 9.12
N LEU A 124 -3.50 1.47 8.97
CA LEU A 124 -4.45 2.53 8.67
C LEU A 124 -5.05 2.39 7.27
N ASP A 125 -4.23 2.00 6.29
CA ASP A 125 -4.68 1.99 4.89
C ASP A 125 -5.43 0.72 4.51
N TYR A 126 -5.13 -0.44 5.13
CA TYR A 126 -5.57 -1.74 4.59
C TYR A 126 -6.27 -2.69 5.57
N LEU A 127 -6.13 -2.53 6.90
CA LEU A 127 -6.64 -3.51 7.87
C LEU A 127 -7.81 -3.03 8.74
N ASP A 128 -8.16 -1.75 8.73
CA ASP A 128 -9.13 -1.15 9.68
C ASP A 128 -10.63 -1.34 9.33
N TYR A 129 -10.99 -2.31 8.47
CA TYR A 129 -12.36 -2.38 7.91
C TYR A 129 -13.19 -3.62 8.30
N ASP A 130 -12.62 -4.76 8.75
CA ASP A 130 -13.40 -5.89 9.30
C ASP A 130 -12.55 -6.92 10.08
N LYS A 131 -13.15 -7.71 10.97
CA LYS A 131 -12.47 -8.70 11.83
C LYS A 131 -12.12 -10.03 11.14
N GLN A 132 -12.51 -10.21 9.87
CA GLN A 132 -12.29 -11.44 9.09
C GLN A 132 -11.92 -11.17 7.61
N VAL A 133 -11.14 -10.13 7.31
CA VAL A 133 -10.82 -9.82 5.92
C VAL A 133 -9.76 -10.77 5.35
N ASN A 134 -10.15 -11.58 4.37
CA ASN A 134 -9.23 -12.37 3.52
C ASN A 134 -8.61 -11.53 2.39
N HIS A 135 -8.95 -10.24 2.30
CA HIS A 135 -8.52 -9.31 1.28
C HIS A 135 -8.17 -7.94 1.90
N LEU A 136 -7.43 -7.11 1.17
CA LEU A 136 -7.11 -5.74 1.57
C LEU A 136 -7.86 -4.80 0.62
N ASN A 137 -8.54 -3.80 1.18
CA ASN A 137 -9.23 -2.77 0.38
C ASN A 137 -8.27 -1.64 0.06
N ILE A 138 -8.19 -1.23 -1.21
CA ILE A 138 -7.38 -0.09 -1.62
C ILE A 138 -8.30 1.14 -1.65
N PHE A 139 -8.13 2.03 -0.67
CA PHE A 139 -8.87 3.28 -0.65
C PHE A 139 -8.33 4.26 -1.69
N VAL A 140 -9.20 4.73 -2.58
CA VAL A 140 -8.85 5.71 -3.61
C VAL A 140 -9.65 6.99 -3.36
N PRO A 141 -9.01 8.09 -2.91
CA PRO A 141 -9.71 9.30 -2.46
C PRO A 141 -10.69 9.88 -3.48
N SER A 142 -10.25 10.03 -4.74
CA SER A 142 -11.07 10.51 -5.86
C SER A 142 -12.12 9.50 -6.36
N SER A 143 -12.11 8.27 -5.87
CA SER A 143 -13.00 7.21 -6.33
C SER A 143 -13.62 6.43 -5.17
N LYS A 144 -14.33 7.14 -4.27
CA LYS A 144 -15.04 6.58 -3.09
C LYS A 144 -16.00 5.40 -3.39
N LYS A 145 -16.36 5.16 -4.66
CA LYS A 145 -17.25 4.07 -5.10
C LYS A 145 -16.51 2.87 -5.72
N LEU A 146 -15.20 2.98 -5.88
CA LEU A 146 -14.40 1.94 -6.52
C LEU A 146 -13.86 1.01 -5.44
N GLU A 147 -14.45 -0.18 -5.36
CA GLU A 147 -14.01 -1.23 -4.45
C GLU A 147 -12.93 -2.07 -5.14
N ILE A 148 -11.67 -1.89 -4.71
CA ILE A 148 -10.54 -2.65 -5.23
C ILE A 148 -9.97 -3.49 -4.09
N PHE A 149 -9.95 -4.79 -4.31
CA PHE A 149 -9.46 -5.73 -3.31
C PHE A 149 -8.23 -6.47 -3.81
N VAL A 150 -7.27 -6.71 -2.93
CA VAL A 150 -6.13 -7.64 -3.17
C VAL A 150 -6.09 -8.74 -2.13
N LYS A 151 -5.43 -9.85 -2.41
CA LYS A 151 -5.37 -10.97 -1.46
C LYS A 151 -4.47 -10.62 -0.28
N ARG A 152 -4.99 -10.70 0.95
CA ARG A 152 -4.19 -10.51 2.18
C ARG A 152 -3.04 -11.52 2.26
N SER A 153 -3.21 -12.72 1.70
CA SER A 153 -2.17 -13.75 1.66
C SER A 153 -0.93 -13.36 0.86
N GLU A 154 -1.02 -12.39 -0.06
CA GLU A 154 0.18 -11.84 -0.74
C GLU A 154 1.02 -10.96 0.19
N PHE A 155 0.53 -10.64 1.39
CA PHE A 155 1.23 -9.85 2.42
C PHE A 155 1.45 -10.64 3.72
N ALA A 156 1.53 -11.97 3.63
CA ALA A 156 1.51 -12.84 4.80
C ALA A 156 2.71 -12.59 5.73
N ASN A 157 3.90 -12.34 5.18
CA ASN A 157 5.09 -12.09 5.99
C ASN A 157 5.06 -10.69 6.59
N THR A 158 4.63 -9.68 5.83
CA THR A 158 4.44 -8.30 6.33
C THR A 158 3.51 -8.31 7.52
N VAL A 159 2.30 -8.89 7.37
CA VAL A 159 1.32 -8.99 8.45
C VAL A 159 1.92 -9.67 9.68
N LYS A 160 2.57 -10.83 9.48
CA LYS A 160 3.12 -11.60 10.61
C LYS A 160 4.27 -10.87 11.31
N PHE A 161 5.12 -10.20 10.53
CA PHE A 161 6.19 -9.37 11.06
C PHE A 161 5.63 -8.22 11.89
N LEU A 162 4.63 -7.49 11.38
CA LEU A 162 4.00 -6.38 12.10
C LEU A 162 3.37 -6.83 13.42
N GLU A 163 2.65 -7.95 13.44
CA GLU A 163 2.09 -8.54 14.68
C GLU A 163 3.18 -8.81 15.73
N ILE A 164 4.31 -9.40 15.31
CA ILE A 164 5.42 -9.70 16.22
C ILE A 164 6.10 -8.42 16.68
N PHE A 165 6.35 -7.48 15.75
CA PHE A 165 6.99 -6.21 16.05
C PHE A 165 6.15 -5.41 17.05
N GLU A 166 4.85 -5.28 16.83
CA GLU A 166 3.92 -4.56 17.70
C GLU A 166 3.93 -5.14 19.12
N TYR A 167 3.84 -6.47 19.25
CA TYR A 167 3.93 -7.16 20.53
C TYR A 167 5.25 -6.92 21.25
N LEU A 168 6.39 -7.03 20.55
CA LEU A 168 7.71 -6.84 21.17
C LEU A 168 7.98 -5.38 21.53
N TYR A 169 7.53 -4.45 20.69
CA TYR A 169 7.79 -3.03 20.84
C TYR A 169 6.86 -2.38 21.87
N TRP A 170 5.55 -2.52 21.72
CA TRP A 170 4.56 -1.81 22.53
C TRP A 170 4.14 -2.60 23.76
N GLU A 171 3.90 -3.91 23.65
CA GLU A 171 3.43 -4.70 24.80
C GLU A 171 4.57 -5.15 25.72
N LYS A 172 5.69 -5.59 25.14
CA LYS A 172 6.86 -6.04 25.90
C LYS A 172 7.87 -4.95 26.18
N GLU A 173 7.77 -3.81 25.50
CA GLU A 173 8.66 -2.66 25.66
C GLU A 173 10.15 -3.05 25.64
N LEU A 174 10.54 -4.05 24.84
CA LEU A 174 11.91 -4.60 24.86
C LEU A 174 12.97 -3.56 24.45
N HIS A 175 12.55 -2.49 23.78
CA HIS A 175 13.41 -1.36 23.45
C HIS A 175 13.85 -0.58 24.71
N LYS A 176 13.07 -0.60 25.79
CA LYS A 176 13.40 0.04 27.08
C LYS A 176 14.39 -0.81 27.88
N ASN A 177 15.13 -0.17 28.79
CA ASN A 177 16.12 -0.83 29.65
C ASN A 177 15.46 -1.35 30.93
#